data_AF-A0A2D6RX57-F1
#
_entry.id   AF-A0A2D6RX57-F1
#
_cell.length_a   1.000
_cell.length_b   1.000
_cell.length_c   1.000
_cell.angle_alpha   90.00
_cell.angle_beta   90.00
_cell.angle_gamma   90.00
#
_symmetry.space_group_name_H-M   'P 1'
#
loop_
_entity.id
_entity.type
_entity.pdbx_description
1 polymer ?
#
loop_
_entity_poly.entity_id
_entity_poly.type
_entity_poly.pdbx_seq_one_letter_code
_entity_poly.pdbx_strand_id
1 'polypeptide(L)'
;MHKHYAKPAWMNNARGDVRCAGFELEFAGLDLQTAANAVAKAINGEVIKDTQAECRVRHPQFGDFKIELDWSFAKNMARKRLEEQGASEDAVLALMTDLARQIVPLEVVCPPVPVDQLQVLDGMVKALQQAGALGTSDSLIYAFGVHINTELPALDSKTLVPYLQAYCVSQYWLMKAHDVDTLRRLTPYIDTYPKKYIQEVMTYTADTPLQQIIDDYLEYNPTRNRGMDLLPLFKQIDEARVLAAVKDERVNARPTFHYRLPNCEIEKPQWELSRSWNIWCVVEHLAADPVTLKSMCEQWTDYNENLINLKEEPWHQQLATIHENLLSV
;
A
#
# COMPACT_ATOMS: atom_id res chain seq x y z
N MET A 1 4.81 -11.45 -20.40
CA MET A 1 4.35 -10.59 -19.29
C MET A 1 2.93 -11.00 -18.96
N HIS A 2 2.72 -11.40 -17.70
CA HIS A 2 1.45 -11.93 -17.22
C HIS A 2 0.53 -10.74 -16.88
N LYS A 3 -0.33 -10.37 -17.83
CA LYS A 3 -1.33 -9.29 -17.70
C LYS A 3 -2.51 -9.66 -16.80
N HIS A 4 -2.39 -10.74 -16.04
CA HIS A 4 -3.49 -11.28 -15.23
C HIS A 4 -3.31 -10.89 -13.77
N TYR A 5 -4.40 -10.47 -13.16
CA TYR A 5 -4.50 -10.30 -11.71
C TYR A 5 -4.75 -11.66 -11.07
N ALA A 6 -3.80 -12.16 -10.29
CA ALA A 6 -3.92 -13.39 -9.55
C ALA A 6 -5.14 -13.34 -8.63
N LYS A 7 -5.82 -14.47 -8.45
CA LYS A 7 -6.93 -14.57 -7.50
C LYS A 7 -6.37 -14.66 -6.08
N PRO A 8 -6.89 -13.87 -5.11
CA PRO A 8 -6.55 -14.05 -3.71
C PRO A 8 -7.05 -15.43 -3.25
N ALA A 9 -6.44 -15.97 -2.18
CA ALA A 9 -6.81 -17.30 -1.68
C ALA A 9 -8.28 -17.37 -1.23
N TRP A 10 -8.81 -16.27 -0.71
CA TRP A 10 -10.24 -16.13 -0.40
C TRP A 10 -10.86 -15.02 -1.23
N MET A 11 -11.88 -15.37 -2.03
CA MET A 11 -12.60 -14.43 -2.89
C MET A 11 -13.66 -13.61 -2.16
N ASN A 12 -14.25 -14.15 -1.10
CA ASN A 12 -15.43 -13.58 -0.46
C ASN A 12 -15.13 -13.10 0.97
N ASN A 13 -15.86 -12.08 1.40
CA ASN A 13 -15.83 -11.61 2.79
C ASN A 13 -16.83 -12.41 3.66
N ALA A 14 -16.90 -12.08 4.95
CA ALA A 14 -17.74 -12.76 5.93
C ALA A 14 -19.25 -12.68 5.63
N ARG A 15 -19.69 -11.75 4.77
CA ARG A 15 -21.08 -11.65 4.30
C ARG A 15 -21.37 -12.52 3.07
N GLY A 16 -20.33 -13.11 2.46
CA GLY A 16 -20.43 -13.86 1.22
C GLY A 16 -20.31 -13.02 -0.04
N ASP A 17 -20.14 -11.69 0.09
CA ASP A 17 -19.90 -10.79 -1.04
C ASP A 17 -18.46 -10.99 -1.56
N VAL A 18 -18.24 -10.76 -2.85
CA VAL A 18 -16.87 -10.71 -3.42
C VAL A 18 -16.11 -9.57 -2.74
N ARG A 19 -14.92 -9.87 -2.20
CA ARG A 19 -14.02 -8.90 -1.57
C ARG A 19 -13.66 -7.81 -2.57
N CYS A 20 -13.44 -6.61 -2.07
CA CYS A 20 -12.93 -5.51 -2.88
C CYS A 20 -11.47 -5.17 -2.54
N ALA A 21 -10.76 -4.60 -3.50
CA ALA A 21 -9.47 -3.94 -3.29
C ALA A 21 -9.52 -2.52 -3.84
N GLY A 22 -9.10 -1.55 -3.02
CA GLY A 22 -8.87 -0.17 -3.44
C GLY A 22 -7.41 0.03 -3.84
N PHE A 23 -7.16 0.92 -4.80
CA PHE A 23 -5.81 1.27 -5.24
C PHE A 23 -5.62 2.79 -5.17
N GLU A 24 -4.47 3.22 -4.66
CA GLU A 24 -4.05 4.62 -4.66
C GLU A 24 -2.76 4.70 -5.48
N LEU A 25 -2.66 5.62 -6.43
CA LEU A 25 -1.49 5.79 -7.29
C LEU A 25 -0.99 7.23 -7.20
N GLU A 26 0.23 7.40 -6.72
CA GLU A 26 0.93 8.69 -6.69
C GLU A 26 1.73 8.90 -7.99
N PHE A 27 1.68 10.08 -8.59
CA PHE A 27 2.44 10.44 -9.79
C PHE A 27 2.59 11.97 -9.95
N ALA A 28 3.47 12.38 -10.86
CA ALA A 28 3.60 13.76 -11.33
C ALA A 28 3.41 13.82 -12.85
N GLY A 29 3.82 14.91 -13.51
CA GLY A 29 3.71 15.07 -14.97
C GLY A 29 2.43 15.75 -15.45
N LEU A 30 1.34 15.69 -14.67
CA LEU A 30 0.01 16.15 -15.08
C LEU A 30 -0.55 17.20 -14.13
N ASP A 31 -1.38 18.09 -14.67
CA ASP A 31 -2.31 18.88 -13.85
C ASP A 31 -3.58 18.07 -13.53
N LEU A 32 -4.32 18.53 -12.52
CA LEU A 32 -5.53 17.89 -12.00
C LEU A 32 -6.59 17.64 -13.10
N GLN A 33 -6.80 18.60 -14.01
CA GLN A 33 -7.83 18.49 -15.04
C GLN A 33 -7.42 17.51 -16.12
N THR A 34 -6.15 17.52 -16.53
CA THR A 34 -5.58 16.57 -17.49
C THR A 34 -5.68 15.13 -16.95
N ALA A 35 -5.31 14.91 -15.69
CA ALA A 35 -5.46 13.61 -15.04
C ALA A 35 -6.93 13.17 -14.96
N ALA A 36 -7.84 14.03 -14.49
CA ALA A 36 -9.27 13.72 -14.40
C ALA A 36 -9.88 13.36 -15.75
N ASN A 37 -9.53 14.11 -16.82
CA ASN A 37 -10.01 13.83 -18.17
C ASN A 37 -9.45 12.49 -18.71
N ALA A 38 -8.18 12.19 -18.44
CA ALA A 38 -7.57 10.92 -18.82
C ALA A 38 -8.27 9.73 -18.14
N VAL A 39 -8.51 9.84 -16.83
CA VAL A 39 -9.24 8.83 -16.05
C VAL A 39 -10.67 8.68 -16.60
N ALA A 40 -11.44 9.77 -16.71
CA ALA A 40 -12.82 9.75 -17.20
C ALA A 40 -12.96 9.08 -18.57
N LYS A 41 -12.07 9.42 -19.51
CA LYS A 41 -12.05 8.77 -20.83
C LYS A 41 -11.76 7.27 -20.75
N ALA A 42 -10.83 6.88 -19.88
CA ALA A 42 -10.39 5.48 -19.78
C ALA A 42 -11.44 4.55 -19.21
N ILE A 43 -12.18 5.02 -18.20
CA ILE A 43 -13.19 4.22 -17.50
C ILE A 43 -14.62 4.53 -17.95
N ASN A 44 -14.82 5.38 -18.96
CA ASN A 44 -16.15 5.89 -19.37
C ASN A 44 -16.91 6.54 -18.20
N GLY A 45 -16.21 7.34 -17.39
CA GLY A 45 -16.76 8.07 -16.25
C GLY A 45 -17.08 9.52 -16.58
N GLU A 46 -17.76 10.19 -15.65
CA GLU A 46 -18.08 11.62 -15.72
C GLU A 46 -17.19 12.42 -14.77
N VAL A 47 -16.55 13.47 -15.28
CA VAL A 47 -15.75 14.39 -14.45
C VAL A 47 -16.69 15.27 -13.62
N ILE A 48 -16.55 15.20 -12.30
CA ILE A 48 -17.23 16.05 -11.33
C ILE A 48 -16.16 16.89 -10.65
N LYS A 49 -16.15 18.19 -10.95
CA LYS A 49 -15.21 19.11 -10.31
C LYS A 49 -15.70 19.48 -8.92
N ASP A 50 -14.89 19.18 -7.90
CA ASP A 50 -15.22 19.52 -6.50
C ASP A 50 -14.55 20.81 -6.06
N THR A 51 -13.22 20.84 -6.06
CA THR A 51 -12.44 21.99 -5.58
C THR A 51 -11.32 22.36 -6.55
N GLN A 52 -10.45 23.30 -6.17
CA GLN A 52 -9.23 23.59 -6.92
C GLN A 52 -8.14 22.53 -6.71
N ALA A 53 -8.24 21.72 -5.66
CA ALA A 53 -7.23 20.73 -5.28
C ALA A 53 -7.72 19.28 -5.42
N GLU A 54 -9.01 19.07 -5.70
CA GLU A 54 -9.64 17.76 -5.81
C GLU A 54 -10.63 17.75 -6.96
N CYS A 55 -10.63 16.66 -7.71
CA CYS A 55 -11.61 16.34 -8.74
C CYS A 55 -12.07 14.90 -8.56
N ARG A 56 -13.32 14.61 -8.89
CA ARG A 56 -13.84 13.24 -8.96
C ARG A 56 -14.16 12.84 -10.38
N VAL A 57 -14.04 11.55 -10.65
CA VAL A 57 -14.56 10.92 -11.86
C VAL A 57 -15.52 9.82 -11.41
N ARG A 58 -16.80 9.99 -11.71
CA ARG A 58 -17.84 9.03 -11.33
C ARG A 58 -18.00 7.96 -12.39
N HIS A 59 -17.82 6.71 -11.98
CA HIS A 59 -18.20 5.53 -12.75
C HIS A 59 -19.54 4.98 -12.25
N PRO A 60 -20.49 4.63 -13.14
CA PRO A 60 -21.82 4.16 -12.73
C PRO A 60 -21.79 2.88 -11.88
N GLN A 61 -20.85 1.96 -12.18
CA GLN A 61 -20.68 0.70 -11.45
C GLN A 61 -19.74 0.78 -10.23
N PHE A 62 -18.54 1.34 -10.40
CA PHE A 62 -17.48 1.27 -9.37
C PHE A 62 -17.49 2.47 -8.42
N GLY A 63 -18.21 3.55 -8.70
CA GLY A 63 -18.27 4.74 -7.86
C GLY A 63 -17.25 5.80 -8.25
N ASP A 64 -16.80 6.59 -7.27
CA ASP A 64 -16.01 7.80 -7.49
C ASP A 64 -14.50 7.49 -7.43
N PHE A 65 -13.78 7.77 -8.52
CA PHE A 65 -12.33 7.87 -8.56
C PHE A 65 -11.96 9.30 -8.17
N LYS A 66 -11.22 9.48 -7.08
CA LYS A 66 -10.79 10.80 -6.63
C LYS A 66 -9.39 11.08 -7.17
N ILE A 67 -9.18 12.30 -7.63
CA ILE A 67 -7.88 12.81 -8.03
C ILE A 67 -7.60 14.02 -7.15
N GLU A 68 -6.51 13.98 -6.40
CA GLU A 68 -6.17 15.03 -5.45
C GLU A 68 -4.70 15.43 -5.53
N LEU A 69 -4.41 16.68 -5.19
CA LEU A 69 -3.04 17.15 -4.98
C LEU A 69 -2.53 16.61 -3.65
N ASP A 70 -1.38 15.92 -3.64
CA ASP A 70 -0.75 15.47 -2.40
C ASP A 70 -0.01 16.64 -1.71
N TRP A 71 -0.79 17.44 -0.98
CA TRP A 71 -0.29 18.55 -0.17
C TRP A 71 0.59 18.08 1.00
N SER A 72 0.42 16.83 1.44
CA SER A 72 1.20 16.30 2.57
C SER A 72 2.64 16.02 2.16
N PHE A 73 2.84 15.50 0.95
CA PHE A 73 4.16 15.37 0.32
C PHE A 73 4.80 16.73 0.10
N ALA A 74 4.07 17.70 -0.48
CA ALA A 74 4.60 19.04 -0.71
C ALA A 74 5.06 19.73 0.59
N LYS A 75 4.24 19.64 1.65
CA LYS A 75 4.58 20.21 2.98
C LYS A 75 5.78 19.52 3.63
N ASN A 76 5.85 18.18 3.58
CA ASN A 76 6.96 17.44 4.18
C ASN A 76 8.29 17.66 3.44
N MET A 77 8.26 17.74 2.12
CA MET A 77 9.43 18.09 1.30
C MET A 77 9.93 19.50 1.58
N ALA A 78 9.01 20.46 1.70
CA ALA A 78 9.36 21.83 2.07
C ALA A 78 10.01 21.88 3.47
N ARG A 79 9.43 21.17 4.45
CA ARG A 79 9.97 21.10 5.82
C ARG A 79 11.35 20.43 5.88
N LYS A 80 11.59 19.35 5.13
CA LYS A 80 12.89 18.67 5.12
C LYS A 80 13.99 19.56 4.53
N ARG A 81 13.69 20.31 3.46
CA ARG A 81 14.62 21.31 2.90
C ARG A 81 14.86 22.48 3.84
N LEU A 82 13.85 22.89 4.63
CA LEU A 82 14.00 23.90 5.67
C LEU A 82 14.99 23.48 6.76
N GLU A 83 14.88 22.24 7.24
CA GLU A 83 15.77 21.67 8.24
C GLU A 83 17.21 21.54 7.71
N GLU A 84 17.38 21.23 6.43
CA GLU A 84 18.69 21.11 5.76
C GLU A 84 19.33 22.47 5.42
N GLN A 85 18.55 23.54 5.23
CA GLN A 85 19.05 24.84 4.72
C GLN A 85 18.93 26.01 5.70
N GLY A 86 18.26 25.86 6.85
CA GLY A 86 18.05 26.97 7.80
C GLY A 86 17.28 28.15 7.21
N ALA A 87 16.41 27.88 6.23
CA ALA A 87 15.72 28.89 5.43
C ALA A 87 14.54 29.55 6.19
N SER A 88 14.27 30.83 5.93
CA SER A 88 13.17 31.58 6.55
C SER A 88 11.79 31.16 5.99
N GLU A 89 10.71 31.45 6.72
CA GLU A 89 9.31 31.19 6.26
C GLU A 89 9.01 31.84 4.89
N ASP A 90 9.60 33.00 4.58
CA ASP A 90 9.45 33.65 3.28
C ASP A 90 10.12 32.88 2.13
N ALA A 91 11.27 32.23 2.40
CA ALA A 91 11.93 31.36 1.44
C ALA A 91 11.13 30.08 1.20
N VAL A 92 10.35 29.61 2.19
CA VAL A 92 9.39 28.51 2.05
C VAL A 92 8.27 28.91 1.10
N LEU A 93 7.67 30.08 1.31
CA LEU A 93 6.58 30.54 0.46
C LEU A 93 7.05 30.75 -0.98
N ALA A 94 8.25 31.30 -1.17
CA ALA A 94 8.87 31.44 -2.48
C ALA A 94 9.18 30.08 -3.13
N LEU A 95 9.75 29.13 -2.39
CA LEU A 95 10.02 27.77 -2.86
C LEU A 95 8.74 26.99 -3.14
N MET A 96 7.68 27.17 -2.35
CA MET A 96 6.34 26.61 -2.60
C MET A 96 5.73 27.19 -3.86
N THR A 97 5.96 28.48 -4.15
CA THR A 97 5.48 29.13 -5.38
C THR A 97 6.26 28.66 -6.61
N ASP A 98 7.57 28.42 -6.47
CA ASP A 98 8.40 27.87 -7.56
C ASP A 98 8.21 26.35 -7.74
N LEU A 99 7.94 25.61 -6.66
CA LEU A 99 7.46 24.22 -6.69
C LEU A 99 6.04 24.10 -7.23
N ALA A 100 5.19 25.12 -7.11
CA ALA A 100 3.90 25.19 -7.78
C ALA A 100 4.03 25.46 -9.29
N ARG A 101 5.21 25.93 -9.76
CA ARG A 101 5.57 25.94 -11.18
C ARG A 101 6.17 24.60 -11.64
N GLN A 102 6.59 23.76 -10.71
CA GLN A 102 6.85 22.33 -10.92
C GLN A 102 5.56 21.54 -10.60
N ILE A 103 5.41 20.32 -11.11
CA ILE A 103 4.15 19.59 -10.97
C ILE A 103 4.04 19.08 -9.52
N VAL A 104 3.12 19.66 -8.75
CA VAL A 104 2.69 19.10 -7.46
C VAL A 104 2.18 17.68 -7.73
N PRO A 105 2.64 16.66 -6.96
CA PRO A 105 2.18 15.30 -7.17
C PRO A 105 0.66 15.19 -7.06
N LEU A 106 0.11 14.36 -7.92
CA LEU A 106 -1.27 13.94 -7.86
C LEU A 106 -1.34 12.54 -7.29
N GLU A 107 -2.40 12.27 -6.57
CA GLU A 107 -2.83 10.92 -6.20
C GLU A 107 -4.16 10.63 -6.88
N VAL A 108 -4.28 9.44 -7.48
CA VAL A 108 -5.57 8.90 -7.89
C VAL A 108 -5.98 7.82 -6.90
N VAL A 109 -7.03 8.10 -6.13
CA VAL A 109 -7.65 7.17 -5.18
C VAL A 109 -8.83 6.48 -5.87
N CYS A 110 -8.65 5.20 -6.19
CA CYS A 110 -9.69 4.38 -6.81
C CYS A 110 -10.74 3.99 -5.76
N PRO A 111 -12.02 3.86 -6.15
CA PRO A 111 -13.00 3.23 -5.28
C PRO A 111 -12.63 1.74 -5.07
N PRO A 112 -13.20 1.08 -4.04
CA PRO A 112 -13.05 -0.37 -3.89
C PRO A 112 -13.59 -1.10 -5.12
N VAL A 113 -12.73 -1.86 -5.79
CA VAL A 113 -13.11 -2.67 -6.97
C VAL A 113 -13.16 -4.15 -6.56
N PRO A 114 -14.20 -4.91 -6.94
CA PRO A 114 -14.23 -6.35 -6.73
C PRO A 114 -12.95 -7.03 -7.25
N VAL A 115 -12.37 -7.93 -6.46
CA VAL A 115 -11.07 -8.57 -6.79
C VAL A 115 -11.10 -9.41 -8.07
N ASP A 116 -12.29 -9.77 -8.56
CA ASP A 116 -12.50 -10.46 -9.84
C ASP A 116 -12.63 -9.53 -11.06
N GLN A 117 -12.58 -8.21 -10.85
CA GLN A 117 -12.80 -7.17 -11.87
C GLN A 117 -11.68 -6.12 -11.91
N LEU A 118 -10.53 -6.38 -11.30
CA LEU A 118 -9.42 -5.42 -11.18
C LEU A 118 -8.87 -4.94 -12.54
N GLN A 119 -9.08 -5.68 -13.63
CA GLN A 119 -8.67 -5.31 -14.99
C GLN A 119 -9.27 -3.98 -15.47
N VAL A 120 -10.37 -3.51 -14.86
CA VAL A 120 -10.94 -2.19 -15.17
C VAL A 120 -9.94 -1.05 -14.95
N LEU A 121 -8.97 -1.23 -14.04
CA LEU A 121 -7.96 -0.23 -13.70
C LEU A 121 -6.85 -0.11 -14.77
N ASP A 122 -6.67 -1.10 -15.64
CA ASP A 122 -5.61 -1.10 -16.66
C ASP A 122 -5.78 0.02 -17.68
N GLY A 123 -7.03 0.33 -18.04
CA GLY A 123 -7.35 1.43 -18.96
C GLY A 123 -6.92 2.77 -18.37
N MET A 124 -7.20 2.97 -17.08
CA MET A 124 -6.86 4.19 -16.34
C MET A 124 -5.34 4.39 -16.30
N VAL A 125 -4.59 3.35 -15.92
CA VAL A 125 -3.11 3.38 -15.87
C VAL A 125 -2.53 3.77 -17.23
N LYS A 126 -2.99 3.13 -18.32
CA LYS A 126 -2.52 3.44 -19.68
C LYS A 126 -2.86 4.86 -20.11
N ALA A 127 -4.04 5.36 -19.77
CA ALA A 127 -4.44 6.71 -20.14
C ALA A 127 -3.61 7.78 -19.40
N LEU A 128 -3.33 7.57 -18.12
CA LEU A 128 -2.43 8.44 -17.34
C LEU A 128 -1.01 8.41 -17.89
N GLN A 129 -0.47 7.23 -18.20
CA GLN A 129 0.83 7.08 -18.85
C GLN A 129 0.88 7.84 -20.20
N GLN A 130 -0.11 7.65 -21.06
CA GLN A 130 -0.18 8.32 -22.37
C GLN A 130 -0.35 9.84 -22.26
N ALA A 131 -0.94 10.33 -21.17
CA ALA A 131 -1.04 11.75 -20.90
C ALA A 131 0.30 12.37 -20.45
N GLY A 132 1.30 11.55 -20.09
CA GLY A 132 2.62 11.99 -19.63
C GLY A 132 2.81 11.93 -18.11
N ALA A 133 2.08 11.04 -17.41
CA ALA A 133 2.31 10.81 -15.99
C ALA A 133 3.73 10.27 -15.73
N LEU A 134 4.37 10.80 -14.69
CA LEU A 134 5.73 10.45 -14.26
C LEU A 134 5.66 9.77 -12.89
N GLY A 135 6.28 8.60 -12.76
CA GLY A 135 6.35 7.83 -11.54
C GLY A 135 7.73 7.87 -10.87
N THR A 136 8.03 6.83 -10.08
CA THR A 136 9.19 6.75 -9.18
C THR A 136 10.54 6.85 -9.90
N SER A 137 10.67 6.41 -11.17
CA SER A 137 11.99 6.31 -11.81
C SER A 137 12.48 7.61 -12.46
N ASP A 138 11.59 8.58 -12.69
CA ASP A 138 11.92 9.79 -13.45
C ASP A 138 12.46 10.94 -12.59
N SER A 139 12.51 10.77 -11.26
CA SER A 139 13.05 11.82 -10.38
C SER A 139 13.58 11.26 -9.07
N LEU A 140 14.84 11.62 -8.77
CA LEU A 140 15.50 11.40 -7.48
C LEU A 140 14.76 12.06 -6.29
N ILE A 141 13.76 12.91 -6.53
CA ILE A 141 12.98 13.60 -5.50
C ILE A 141 11.66 12.85 -5.19
N TYR A 142 11.15 12.02 -6.11
CA TYR A 142 9.78 11.53 -6.04
C TYR A 142 9.69 10.07 -5.55
N ALA A 143 9.27 9.90 -4.31
CA ALA A 143 9.10 8.63 -3.61
C ALA A 143 7.73 7.96 -3.90
N PHE A 144 7.21 8.08 -5.13
CA PHE A 144 5.83 7.72 -5.47
C PHE A 144 5.53 6.24 -5.25
N GLY A 145 4.40 5.97 -4.61
CA GLY A 145 3.92 4.63 -4.28
C GLY A 145 2.62 4.25 -4.95
N VAL A 146 2.36 2.94 -4.94
CA VAL A 146 1.01 2.41 -5.02
C VAL A 146 0.60 1.95 -3.63
N HIS A 147 -0.58 2.34 -3.19
CA HIS A 147 -1.23 1.70 -2.04
C HIS A 147 -2.28 0.71 -2.50
N ILE A 148 -2.28 -0.47 -1.91
CA ILE A 148 -3.28 -1.52 -2.12
C ILE A 148 -4.06 -1.66 -0.82
N ASN A 149 -5.36 -1.39 -0.87
CA ASN A 149 -6.29 -1.47 0.24
C ASN A 149 -7.18 -2.70 0.09
N THR A 150 -6.69 -3.86 0.49
CA THR A 150 -7.40 -5.13 0.29
C THR A 150 -8.36 -5.40 1.43
N GLU A 151 -9.67 -5.52 1.17
CA GLU A 151 -10.68 -5.90 2.17
C GLU A 151 -10.34 -7.26 2.78
N LEU A 152 -10.50 -7.47 4.09
CA LEU A 152 -10.23 -8.76 4.73
C LEU A 152 -11.36 -9.79 4.49
N PRO A 153 -11.08 -11.10 4.51
CA PRO A 153 -12.12 -12.13 4.50
C PRO A 153 -13.05 -12.03 5.73
N ALA A 154 -12.48 -11.81 6.91
CA ALA A 154 -13.23 -11.57 8.14
C ALA A 154 -12.40 -10.72 9.12
N LEU A 155 -13.08 -10.12 10.10
CA LEU A 155 -12.49 -9.24 11.11
C LEU A 155 -12.36 -9.96 12.46
N ASP A 156 -11.81 -11.17 12.45
CA ASP A 156 -11.56 -11.98 13.64
C ASP A 156 -10.09 -12.39 13.75
N SER A 157 -9.67 -12.82 14.95
CA SER A 157 -8.29 -13.25 15.20
C SER A 157 -7.88 -14.43 14.32
N LYS A 158 -8.81 -15.34 14.03
CA LYS A 158 -8.56 -16.54 13.21
C LYS A 158 -8.15 -16.18 11.79
N THR A 159 -8.66 -15.07 11.28
CA THR A 159 -8.27 -14.51 9.99
C THR A 159 -7.05 -13.63 10.14
N LEU A 160 -7.04 -12.70 11.09
CA LEU A 160 -5.99 -11.68 11.18
C LEU A 160 -4.61 -12.25 11.51
N VAL A 161 -4.51 -13.22 12.43
CA VAL A 161 -3.22 -13.78 12.88
C VAL A 161 -2.43 -14.40 11.72
N PRO A 162 -3.01 -15.30 10.90
CA PRO A 162 -2.29 -15.84 9.74
C PRO A 162 -1.77 -14.78 8.77
N TYR A 163 -2.56 -13.73 8.48
CA TYR A 163 -2.10 -12.63 7.61
C TYR A 163 -0.98 -11.82 8.23
N LEU A 164 -1.05 -11.53 9.54
CA LEU A 164 0.03 -10.81 10.23
C LEU A 164 1.32 -11.61 10.20
N GLN A 165 1.25 -12.90 10.52
CA GLN A 165 2.39 -13.80 10.48
C GLN A 165 2.95 -13.92 9.06
N ALA A 166 2.09 -14.11 8.05
CA ALA A 166 2.49 -14.19 6.64
C ALA A 166 3.19 -12.91 6.17
N TYR A 167 2.66 -11.73 6.50
CA TYR A 167 3.31 -10.46 6.19
C TYR A 167 4.66 -10.33 6.92
N CYS A 168 4.72 -10.67 8.21
CA CYS A 168 5.95 -10.55 8.99
C CYS A 168 7.09 -11.41 8.45
N VAL A 169 6.83 -12.68 8.12
CA VAL A 169 7.87 -13.57 7.56
C VAL A 169 8.25 -13.18 6.13
N SER A 170 7.32 -12.59 5.37
CA SER A 170 7.57 -12.18 3.97
C SER A 170 8.11 -10.77 3.82
N GLN A 171 8.13 -9.94 4.88
CA GLN A 171 8.44 -8.52 4.80
C GLN A 171 9.71 -8.16 4.00
N TYR A 172 10.83 -8.86 4.24
CA TYR A 172 12.08 -8.60 3.52
C TYR A 172 12.05 -9.12 2.08
N TRP A 173 11.36 -10.24 1.85
CA TRP A 173 11.10 -10.74 0.50
C TRP A 173 10.22 -9.77 -0.29
N LEU A 174 9.15 -9.22 0.29
CA LEU A 174 8.26 -8.26 -0.35
C LEU A 174 9.03 -7.01 -0.81
N MET A 175 9.94 -6.50 0.03
CA MET A 175 10.80 -5.38 -0.33
C MET A 175 11.73 -5.69 -1.51
N LYS A 176 12.24 -6.93 -1.62
CA LYS A 176 13.04 -7.38 -2.76
C LYS A 176 12.17 -7.59 -4.01
N ALA A 177 11.01 -8.23 -3.86
CA ALA A 177 10.11 -8.56 -4.96
C ALA A 177 9.52 -7.33 -5.66
N HIS A 178 9.25 -6.26 -4.88
CA HIS A 178 8.84 -4.98 -5.41
C HIS A 178 9.98 -4.12 -5.95
N ASP A 179 11.24 -4.52 -5.74
CA ASP A 179 12.41 -3.67 -6.02
C ASP A 179 12.24 -2.27 -5.40
N VAL A 180 11.86 -2.23 -4.12
CA VAL A 180 11.50 -0.98 -3.43
C VAL A 180 12.68 -0.01 -3.48
N ASP A 181 12.45 1.18 -4.03
CA ASP A 181 13.48 2.19 -4.20
C ASP A 181 14.15 2.51 -2.85
N THR A 182 15.47 2.58 -2.86
CA THR A 182 16.27 2.89 -1.66
C THR A 182 15.88 4.24 -1.05
N LEU A 183 15.50 5.22 -1.87
CA LEU A 183 15.03 6.52 -1.40
C LEU A 183 13.67 6.43 -0.71
N ARG A 184 12.75 5.58 -1.20
CA ARG A 184 11.46 5.34 -0.51
C ARG A 184 11.68 4.74 0.88
N ARG A 185 12.71 3.91 1.06
CA ARG A 185 13.12 3.40 2.39
C ARG A 185 13.61 4.49 3.35
N LEU A 186 14.01 5.66 2.83
CA LEU A 186 14.41 6.82 3.61
C LEU A 186 13.27 7.83 3.80
N THR A 187 12.08 7.55 3.26
CA THR A 187 10.87 8.37 3.43
C THR A 187 9.93 7.76 4.48
N PRO A 188 9.17 8.59 5.23
CA PRO A 188 8.40 8.16 6.39
C PRO A 188 7.07 7.50 6.02
N TYR A 189 7.07 6.51 5.13
CA TYR A 189 5.87 5.84 4.69
C TYR A 189 5.90 4.31 4.70
N ILE A 190 7.07 3.68 4.60
CA ILE A 190 7.18 2.24 4.34
C ILE A 190 8.14 1.50 5.28
N ASP A 191 8.36 2.02 6.49
CA ASP A 191 9.24 1.35 7.45
C ASP A 191 8.80 -0.10 7.72
N THR A 192 9.79 -0.95 7.97
CA THR A 192 9.56 -2.32 8.40
C THR A 192 8.97 -2.37 9.81
N TYR A 193 8.19 -3.40 10.09
CA TYR A 193 7.82 -3.75 11.44
C TYR A 193 9.07 -4.03 12.28
N PRO A 194 9.17 -3.48 13.50
CA PRO A 194 10.29 -3.72 14.39
C PRO A 194 10.44 -5.22 14.70
N LYS A 195 11.68 -5.71 14.79
CA LYS A 195 11.96 -7.13 15.09
C LYS A 195 11.22 -7.60 16.35
N LYS A 196 11.13 -6.77 17.40
CA LYS A 196 10.41 -7.10 18.64
C LYS A 196 8.91 -7.34 18.43
N TYR A 197 8.27 -6.52 17.60
CA TYR A 197 6.87 -6.72 17.24
C TYR A 197 6.68 -8.02 16.46
N ILE A 198 7.60 -8.32 15.53
CA ILE A 198 7.53 -9.57 14.78
C ILE A 198 7.67 -10.77 15.74
N GLN A 199 8.56 -10.72 16.72
CA GLN A 199 8.68 -11.76 17.75
C GLN A 199 7.36 -11.96 18.50
N GLU A 200 6.68 -10.88 18.89
CA GLU A 200 5.36 -10.95 19.53
C GLU A 200 4.34 -11.65 18.62
N VAL A 201 4.26 -11.25 17.35
CA VAL A 201 3.35 -11.83 16.35
C VAL A 201 3.60 -13.33 16.13
N MET A 202 4.85 -13.80 16.23
CA MET A 202 5.14 -15.24 16.11
C MET A 202 4.60 -16.07 17.28
N THR A 203 4.29 -15.45 18.42
CA THR A 203 3.67 -16.14 19.56
C THR A 203 2.15 -16.28 19.43
N TYR A 204 1.54 -15.52 18.52
CA TYR A 204 0.09 -15.50 18.37
C TYR A 204 -0.46 -16.85 17.91
N THR A 205 -1.67 -17.12 18.39
CA THR A 205 -2.46 -18.28 18.00
C THR A 205 -3.81 -17.80 17.47
N ALA A 206 -4.59 -18.71 16.87
CA ALA A 206 -5.94 -18.40 16.39
C ALA A 206 -6.88 -17.87 17.50
N ASP A 207 -6.54 -18.11 18.77
CA ASP A 207 -7.32 -17.70 19.94
C ASP A 207 -6.78 -16.43 20.62
N THR A 208 -5.68 -15.84 20.10
CA THR A 208 -5.15 -14.57 20.64
C THR A 208 -6.24 -13.48 20.55
N PRO A 209 -6.61 -12.81 21.66
CA PRO A 209 -7.67 -11.81 21.63
C PRO A 209 -7.38 -10.65 20.68
N LEU A 210 -8.37 -10.19 19.92
CA LEU A 210 -8.22 -9.03 19.04
C LEU A 210 -7.72 -7.79 19.79
N GLN A 211 -8.16 -7.58 21.03
CA GLN A 211 -7.72 -6.46 21.86
C GLN A 211 -6.21 -6.50 22.11
N GLN A 212 -5.65 -7.69 22.38
CA GLN A 212 -4.21 -7.87 22.55
C GLN A 212 -3.48 -7.55 21.24
N ILE A 213 -3.95 -8.09 20.10
CA ILE A 213 -3.34 -7.83 18.79
C ILE A 213 -3.29 -6.33 18.48
N ILE A 214 -4.37 -5.60 18.80
CA ILE A 214 -4.44 -4.14 18.60
C ILE A 214 -3.50 -3.41 19.56
N ASP A 215 -3.51 -3.76 20.85
CA ASP A 215 -2.64 -3.13 21.86
C ASP A 215 -1.16 -3.31 21.50
N ASP A 216 -0.76 -4.52 21.14
CA ASP A 216 0.61 -4.83 20.73
C ASP A 216 0.97 -4.02 19.46
N TYR A 217 0.08 -3.95 18.47
CA TYR A 217 0.34 -3.12 17.29
C TYR A 217 0.50 -1.64 17.66
N LEU A 218 -0.33 -1.09 18.53
CA LEU A 218 -0.26 0.31 18.95
C LEU A 218 0.98 0.60 19.81
N GLU A 219 1.47 -0.38 20.58
CA GLU A 219 2.72 -0.25 21.32
C GLU A 219 3.93 -0.11 20.37
N TYR A 220 4.02 -0.99 19.37
CA TYR A 220 5.20 -1.06 18.50
C TYR A 220 5.09 -0.24 17.20
N ASN A 221 3.87 0.05 16.75
CA ASN A 221 3.56 0.69 15.48
C ASN A 221 2.46 1.78 15.59
N PRO A 222 2.57 2.78 16.49
CA PRO A 222 1.61 3.90 16.59
C PRO A 222 1.79 4.93 15.46
N THR A 223 1.95 4.46 14.22
CA THR A 223 2.30 5.29 13.07
C THR A 223 1.78 4.69 11.77
N ARG A 224 1.42 5.57 10.82
CA ARG A 224 1.10 5.18 9.44
C ARG A 224 2.34 4.81 8.62
N ASN A 225 3.55 5.14 9.10
CA ASN A 225 4.82 4.85 8.43
C ASN A 225 5.16 3.37 8.57
N ARG A 226 4.45 2.50 7.85
CA ARG A 226 4.70 1.06 7.76
C ARG A 226 4.36 0.54 6.37
N GLY A 227 5.13 -0.45 5.91
CA GLY A 227 4.84 -1.14 4.64
C GLY A 227 3.44 -1.75 4.58
N MET A 228 2.92 -2.22 5.72
CA MET A 228 1.51 -2.51 5.94
C MET A 228 1.04 -1.73 7.17
N ASP A 229 0.25 -0.69 6.93
CA ASP A 229 -0.40 0.12 7.95
C ASP A 229 -1.70 -0.55 8.37
N LEU A 230 -1.89 -0.79 9.67
CA LEU A 230 -3.09 -1.42 10.20
C LEU A 230 -3.92 -0.46 11.03
N LEU A 231 -3.51 0.80 11.18
CA LEU A 231 -4.31 1.78 11.91
C LEU A 231 -5.72 1.95 11.31
N PRO A 232 -5.91 1.97 9.97
CA PRO A 232 -7.25 1.99 9.38
C PRO A 232 -8.12 0.79 9.77
N LEU A 233 -7.53 -0.41 9.76
CA LEU A 233 -8.20 -1.66 10.14
C LEU A 233 -8.55 -1.69 11.62
N PHE A 234 -7.59 -1.34 12.48
CA PHE A 234 -7.82 -1.35 13.92
C PHE A 234 -8.77 -0.26 14.37
N LYS A 235 -8.82 0.89 13.67
CA LYS A 235 -9.85 1.89 13.91
C LYS A 235 -11.24 1.40 13.49
N GLN A 236 -11.32 0.58 12.44
CA GLN A 236 -12.58 -0.07 12.04
C GLN A 236 -13.08 -1.10 13.07
N ILE A 237 -12.17 -1.75 13.81
CA ILE A 237 -12.50 -2.77 14.82
C ILE A 237 -12.77 -2.13 16.19
N ASP A 238 -11.90 -1.22 16.64
CA ASP A 238 -11.97 -0.54 17.94
C ASP A 238 -11.44 0.89 17.81
N GLU A 239 -12.32 1.80 17.35
CA GLU A 239 -12.00 3.20 17.13
C GLU A 239 -11.48 3.89 18.39
N ALA A 240 -12.11 3.63 19.54
CA ALA A 240 -11.77 4.28 20.80
C ALA A 240 -10.33 3.97 21.22
N ARG A 241 -9.90 2.71 21.07
CA ARG A 241 -8.54 2.26 21.38
C ARG A 241 -7.50 2.93 20.49
N VAL A 242 -7.75 3.02 19.18
CA VAL A 242 -6.83 3.68 18.24
C VAL A 242 -6.74 5.18 18.50
N LEU A 243 -7.87 5.87 18.72
CA LEU A 243 -7.89 7.32 19.00
C LEU A 243 -7.20 7.68 20.32
N ALA A 244 -7.14 6.76 21.28
CA ALA A 244 -6.39 6.96 22.52
C ALA A 244 -4.86 6.97 22.31
N ALA A 245 -4.36 6.20 21.33
CA ALA A 245 -2.93 6.06 21.04
C ALA A 245 -2.43 6.97 19.91
N VAL A 246 -3.27 7.23 18.90
CA VAL A 246 -2.89 7.93 17.66
C VAL A 246 -3.84 9.10 17.39
N LYS A 247 -3.27 10.30 17.24
CA LYS A 247 -4.03 11.56 16.99
C LYS A 247 -3.98 12.03 15.53
N ASP A 248 -3.59 11.15 14.61
CA ASP A 248 -3.48 11.48 13.18
C ASP A 248 -4.87 11.39 12.51
N GLU A 249 -5.43 12.53 12.11
CA GLU A 249 -6.73 12.64 11.45
C GLU A 249 -6.81 11.91 10.10
N ARG A 250 -5.66 11.58 9.49
CA ARG A 250 -5.59 10.84 8.23
C ARG A 250 -5.90 9.35 8.40
N VAL A 251 -5.99 8.86 9.64
CA VAL A 251 -6.40 7.48 9.93
C VAL A 251 -7.91 7.36 9.77
N ASN A 252 -8.34 6.96 8.58
CA ASN A 252 -9.74 6.71 8.26
C ASN A 252 -10.06 5.22 8.44
N ALA A 253 -11.14 4.91 9.17
CA ALA A 253 -11.55 3.53 9.45
C ALA A 253 -11.98 2.82 8.15
N ARG A 254 -11.39 1.65 7.89
CA ARG A 254 -11.81 0.78 6.78
C ARG A 254 -11.34 -0.67 7.02
N PRO A 255 -12.11 -1.68 6.58
CA PRO A 255 -11.81 -3.09 6.83
C PRO A 255 -10.75 -3.66 5.87
N THR A 256 -9.62 -2.96 5.69
CA THR A 256 -8.61 -3.27 4.68
C THR A 256 -7.21 -3.40 5.26
N PHE A 257 -6.38 -4.28 4.71
CA PHE A 257 -4.93 -4.15 4.83
C PHE A 257 -4.48 -2.95 4.00
N HIS A 258 -3.90 -1.93 4.63
CA HIS A 258 -3.37 -0.76 3.93
C HIS A 258 -1.89 -1.01 3.58
N TYR A 259 -1.66 -1.63 2.42
CA TYR A 259 -0.35 -2.08 1.95
C TYR A 259 0.28 -1.04 1.03
N ARG A 260 1.49 -0.57 1.34
CA ARG A 260 2.07 0.67 0.78
C ARG A 260 3.46 0.50 0.15
N LEU A 261 3.96 -0.73 0.13
CA LEU A 261 5.29 -1.05 -0.38
C LEU A 261 5.49 -0.82 -1.90
N PRO A 262 4.55 -1.14 -2.81
CA PRO A 262 4.86 -1.11 -4.22
C PRO A 262 5.21 0.29 -4.75
N ASN A 263 6.16 0.36 -5.70
CA ASN A 263 6.47 1.59 -6.43
C ASN A 263 5.39 1.89 -7.48
N CYS A 264 5.20 3.17 -7.82
CA CYS A 264 4.40 3.59 -8.95
C CYS A 264 5.32 3.98 -10.11
N GLU A 265 5.59 3.07 -11.04
CA GLU A 265 6.47 3.32 -12.20
C GLU A 265 5.64 3.55 -13.48
N ILE A 266 4.60 4.39 -13.36
CA ILE A 266 3.57 4.57 -14.39
C ILE A 266 4.11 5.04 -15.74
N GLU A 267 5.27 5.67 -15.77
CA GLU A 267 6.01 6.10 -16.96
C GLU A 267 6.52 4.93 -17.79
N LYS A 268 6.81 3.78 -17.14
CA LYS A 268 7.48 2.65 -17.80
C LYS A 268 6.49 1.92 -18.70
N PRO A 269 6.75 1.77 -20.01
CA PRO A 269 5.80 1.15 -20.95
C PRO A 269 5.37 -0.29 -20.60
N GLN A 270 6.16 -0.98 -19.78
CA GLN A 270 5.92 -2.36 -19.36
C GLN A 270 5.48 -2.48 -17.89
N TRP A 271 5.28 -1.36 -17.20
CA TRP A 271 4.76 -1.40 -15.84
C TRP A 271 3.25 -1.64 -15.86
N GLU A 272 2.81 -2.55 -15.00
CA GLU A 272 1.42 -2.99 -14.90
C GLU A 272 1.05 -3.09 -13.42
N LEU A 273 -0.15 -2.58 -13.08
CA LEU A 273 -0.64 -2.59 -11.70
C LEU A 273 -0.85 -4.02 -11.17
N SER A 274 -1.14 -4.98 -12.06
CA SER A 274 -1.24 -6.41 -11.76
C SER A 274 0.02 -6.97 -11.09
N ARG A 275 1.22 -6.47 -11.43
CA ARG A 275 2.48 -6.93 -10.81
C ARG A 275 2.46 -6.69 -9.29
N SER A 276 2.02 -5.50 -8.88
CA SER A 276 1.96 -5.15 -7.46
C SER A 276 0.92 -5.98 -6.71
N TRP A 277 -0.22 -6.23 -7.33
CA TRP A 277 -1.28 -7.08 -6.80
C TRP A 277 -0.85 -8.55 -6.68
N ASN A 278 -0.16 -9.09 -7.67
CA ASN A 278 0.26 -10.49 -7.69
C ASN A 278 1.31 -10.79 -6.61
N ILE A 279 2.17 -9.81 -6.30
CA ILE A 279 3.10 -9.90 -5.16
C ILE A 279 2.32 -9.88 -3.84
N TRP A 280 1.30 -9.01 -3.68
CA TRP A 280 0.42 -9.04 -2.50
C TRP A 280 -0.27 -10.40 -2.33
N CYS A 281 -0.71 -11.03 -3.44
CA CYS A 281 -1.36 -12.34 -3.38
C CYS A 281 -0.46 -13.44 -2.80
N VAL A 282 0.87 -13.28 -2.77
CA VAL A 282 1.73 -14.23 -2.04
C VAL A 282 1.41 -14.25 -0.55
N VAL A 283 1.13 -13.08 0.05
CA VAL A 283 0.71 -12.98 1.46
C VAL A 283 -0.65 -13.63 1.66
N GLU A 284 -1.60 -13.38 0.75
CA GLU A 284 -2.94 -14.01 0.77
C GLU A 284 -2.85 -15.54 0.75
N HIS A 285 -2.04 -16.10 -0.15
CA HIS A 285 -1.89 -17.55 -0.30
C HIS A 285 -1.08 -18.18 0.84
N LEU A 286 -0.06 -17.49 1.35
CA LEU A 286 0.66 -17.98 2.52
C LEU A 286 -0.23 -17.98 3.77
N ALA A 287 -1.04 -16.94 3.99
CA ALA A 287 -1.98 -16.88 5.11
C ALA A 287 -3.02 -18.01 5.04
N ALA A 288 -3.35 -18.49 3.83
CA ALA A 288 -4.30 -19.58 3.62
C ALA A 288 -3.70 -20.99 3.73
N ASP A 289 -2.37 -21.11 3.81
CA ASP A 289 -1.67 -22.37 3.96
C ASP A 289 -1.07 -22.49 5.38
N PRO A 290 -1.85 -23.03 6.36
CA PRO A 290 -1.40 -23.08 7.74
C PRO A 290 -0.17 -23.97 7.96
N VAL A 291 0.07 -24.95 7.07
CA VAL A 291 1.24 -25.85 7.19
C VAL A 291 2.50 -25.11 6.76
N THR A 292 2.47 -24.48 5.60
CA THR A 292 3.60 -23.70 5.09
C THR A 292 3.87 -22.47 5.95
N LEU A 293 2.82 -21.74 6.35
CA LEU A 293 2.96 -20.58 7.22
C LEU A 293 3.62 -20.94 8.55
N LYS A 294 3.14 -21.99 9.23
CA LYS A 294 3.73 -22.42 10.50
C LYS A 294 5.22 -22.77 10.34
N SER A 295 5.57 -23.52 9.29
CA SER A 295 6.96 -23.86 9.00
C SER A 295 7.82 -22.61 8.74
N MET A 296 7.31 -21.60 8.04
CA MET A 296 8.04 -20.35 7.83
C MET A 296 8.18 -19.51 9.10
N CYS A 297 7.17 -19.48 9.97
CA CYS A 297 7.25 -18.83 11.28
C CYS A 297 8.32 -19.49 12.15
N GLU A 298 8.37 -20.82 12.21
CA GLU A 298 9.40 -21.58 12.93
C GLU A 298 10.80 -21.28 12.38
N GLN A 299 10.98 -21.32 11.05
CA GLN A 299 12.24 -20.94 10.41
C GLN A 299 12.65 -19.50 10.71
N TRP A 300 11.69 -18.57 10.72
CA TRP A 300 11.96 -17.16 11.05
C TRP A 300 12.46 -17.01 12.48
N THR A 301 11.82 -17.69 13.44
CA THR A 301 12.22 -17.69 14.86
C THR A 301 13.61 -18.28 15.01
N ASP A 302 13.85 -19.48 14.46
CA ASP A 302 15.16 -20.16 14.54
C ASP A 302 16.28 -19.31 13.92
N TYR A 303 16.03 -18.70 12.77
CA TYR A 303 16.99 -17.82 12.09
C TYR A 303 17.38 -16.61 12.94
N ASN A 304 16.39 -16.01 13.60
CA ASN A 304 16.54 -14.76 14.34
C ASN A 304 17.01 -14.93 15.80
N GLU A 305 16.77 -16.09 16.41
CA GLU A 305 17.20 -16.43 17.76
C GLU A 305 18.59 -17.08 17.77
N ASN A 306 18.88 -17.96 16.81
CA ASN A 306 20.17 -18.66 16.74
C ASN A 306 21.27 -17.87 16.01
N LEU A 307 21.02 -16.58 15.68
CA LEU A 307 21.94 -15.70 14.95
C LEU A 307 22.48 -16.38 13.68
N ILE A 308 21.62 -17.12 12.97
CA ILE A 308 22.02 -17.82 11.75
C ILE A 308 22.40 -16.77 10.71
N ASN A 309 23.68 -16.75 10.32
CA ASN A 309 24.21 -15.74 9.41
C ASN A 309 24.23 -16.27 7.97
N LEU A 310 23.05 -16.56 7.41
CA LEU A 310 22.92 -16.82 5.97
C LEU A 310 22.83 -15.49 5.23
N LYS A 311 23.30 -15.46 3.97
CA LYS A 311 23.22 -14.26 3.13
C LYS A 311 21.77 -13.86 2.81
N GLU A 312 20.87 -14.84 2.76
CA GLU A 312 19.45 -14.64 2.51
C GLU A 312 18.63 -15.59 3.38
N GLU A 313 17.42 -15.14 3.74
CA GLU A 313 16.49 -15.93 4.52
C GLU A 313 16.02 -17.18 3.73
N PRO A 314 16.11 -18.39 4.30
CA PRO A 314 15.94 -19.64 3.55
C PRO A 314 14.53 -19.82 2.97
N TRP A 315 13.50 -19.20 3.56
CA TRP A 315 12.13 -19.27 3.07
C TRP A 315 11.84 -18.33 1.89
N HIS A 316 12.76 -17.44 1.50
CA HIS A 316 12.56 -16.55 0.34
C HIS A 316 12.36 -17.31 -0.97
N GLN A 317 13.03 -18.45 -1.15
CA GLN A 317 12.84 -19.29 -2.34
C GLN A 317 11.43 -19.89 -2.40
N GLN A 318 10.85 -20.23 -1.24
CA GLN A 318 9.48 -20.74 -1.17
C GLN A 318 8.47 -19.62 -1.50
N LEU A 319 8.68 -18.40 -0.99
CA LEU A 319 7.87 -17.23 -1.36
C LEU A 319 7.94 -16.92 -2.86
N ALA A 320 9.15 -17.00 -3.45
CA ALA A 320 9.34 -16.85 -4.89
C ALA A 320 8.60 -17.94 -5.69
N THR A 321 8.61 -19.19 -5.21
CA THR A 321 7.89 -20.30 -5.83
C THR A 321 6.36 -20.08 -5.78
N ILE A 322 5.82 -19.59 -4.64
CA ILE A 322 4.40 -19.22 -4.55
C ILE A 322 4.09 -18.14 -5.60
N HIS A 323 4.92 -17.11 -5.72
CA HIS A 323 4.73 -16.05 -6.71
C HIS A 323 4.75 -16.59 -8.16
N GLU A 324 5.72 -17.42 -8.52
CA GLU A 324 5.82 -18.02 -9.85
C GLU A 324 4.61 -18.89 -10.18
N ASN A 325 4.11 -19.65 -9.21
CA ASN A 325 2.89 -20.45 -9.37
C ASN A 325 1.68 -19.56 -9.65
N LEU A 326 1.53 -18.44 -8.95
CA LEU A 326 0.42 -17.49 -9.18
C LEU A 326 0.45 -16.85 -10.58
N LEU A 327 1.64 -16.71 -11.18
CA LEU A 327 1.81 -16.16 -12.52
C LEU A 327 1.60 -17.19 -13.64
N SER A 328 1.67 -18.47 -13.30
CA SER A 328 1.62 -19.59 -14.27
C SER A 328 0.20 -20.06 -14.61
N VAL A 329 -0.82 -19.49 -13.95
CA VAL A 329 -2.24 -19.89 -14.04
C VAL A 329 -3.01 -19.05 -15.05
#